data_AF-A0A7R9VGB7-F1
#
_entry.id   AF-A0A7R9VGB7-F1
#
_cell.length_a   1.000
_cell.length_b   1.000
_cell.length_c   1.000
_cell.angle_alpha   90.00
_cell.angle_beta   90.00
_cell.angle_gamma   90.00
#
_symmetry.space_group_name_H-M   'P 1'
#
loop_
_entity.id
_entity.type
_entity.pdbx_description
1 polymer ?
#
loop_
_entity_poly.entity_id
_entity_poly.type
_entity_poly.pdbx_seq_one_letter_code
_entity_poly.pdbx_strand_id
1 'polypeptide(L)'
;PLPSRRNGSGKRRHLWDQCLTDVGIANSTDPADQIRFILIGDSVMRLQEEALRGFVTGSTAKNVKISRISMFGGISRTLSNVTADLRNIRQGNPDERRIVVFNSALHDVDRLCSSEMRSSRKKHFPGVSDDDLVCVEFYEELLGRLVDVVAKYPAELKVFRTANAAWPKYGNFGFAWPTTKVQPFSRSPNFVAKINEIAYDVIPKRGQGGIHIIDGYWISLPRPDHTEVGSINTIGKHMVHPGVEVIS
;
A
#
# COMPACT_ATOMS: atom_id res chain seq x y z
N PRO A 1 18.31 -0.11 32.61
CA PRO A 1 18.59 -1.26 31.70
C PRO A 1 17.33 -1.63 30.91
N LEU A 2 17.26 -1.16 29.66
CA LEU A 2 16.19 -1.56 28.74
C LEU A 2 16.35 -3.05 28.40
N PRO A 3 15.27 -3.84 28.35
CA PRO A 3 15.37 -5.25 28.01
C PRO A 3 15.86 -5.40 26.57
N SER A 4 16.88 -6.23 26.39
CA SER A 4 17.41 -6.63 25.09
C SER A 4 16.30 -7.12 24.17
N ARG A 5 16.23 -6.57 22.96
CA ARG A 5 15.39 -7.08 21.85
C ARG A 5 15.59 -8.59 21.70
N ARG A 6 14.62 -9.38 22.16
CA ARG A 6 14.59 -10.83 21.90
C ARG A 6 14.33 -11.05 20.40
N ASN A 7 15.21 -11.80 19.76
CA ASN A 7 15.10 -12.31 18.40
C ASN A 7 13.82 -13.13 18.20
N GLY A 8 12.74 -12.48 17.76
CA GLY A 8 11.51 -13.15 17.29
C GLY A 8 11.57 -13.61 15.82
N SER A 9 12.68 -13.34 15.12
CA SER A 9 12.84 -13.58 13.68
C SER A 9 12.96 -15.06 13.30
N GLY A 10 13.48 -15.92 14.20
CA GLY A 10 13.71 -17.35 13.90
C GLY A 10 12.43 -18.17 13.74
N LYS A 11 11.43 -17.97 14.62
CA LYS A 11 10.16 -18.73 14.57
C LYS A 11 9.27 -18.34 13.39
N ARG A 12 9.23 -17.05 13.00
CA ARG A 12 8.40 -16.59 11.88
C ARG A 12 8.94 -17.04 10.52
N ARG A 13 10.27 -17.15 10.35
CA ARG A 13 10.88 -17.68 9.12
C ARG A 13 10.50 -19.14 8.87
N HIS A 14 10.48 -19.94 9.93
CA HIS A 14 10.17 -21.38 9.82
C HIS A 14 8.75 -21.64 9.25
N LEU A 15 7.76 -20.84 9.62
CA LEU A 15 6.38 -20.99 9.13
C LEU A 15 6.23 -20.62 7.65
N TRP A 16 6.97 -19.62 7.17
CA TRP A 16 6.95 -19.21 5.76
C TRP A 16 7.62 -20.25 4.86
N ASP A 17 8.81 -20.72 5.25
CA ASP A 17 9.50 -21.77 4.51
C ASP A 17 8.68 -23.07 4.51
N GLN A 18 8.03 -23.40 5.63
CA GLN A 18 7.13 -24.55 5.71
C GLN A 18 5.91 -24.38 4.80
N CYS A 19 5.22 -23.24 4.83
CA CYS A 19 4.09 -22.97 3.94
C CYS A 19 4.47 -23.12 2.46
N LEU A 20 5.60 -22.52 2.03
CA LEU A 20 6.08 -22.61 0.64
C LEU A 20 6.58 -24.00 0.25
N THR A 21 7.06 -24.78 1.23
CA THR A 21 7.42 -26.19 1.02
C THR A 21 6.17 -27.05 0.88
N ASP A 22 5.17 -26.84 1.73
CA ASP A 22 3.90 -27.58 1.74
C ASP A 22 3.11 -27.36 0.44
N VAL A 23 3.25 -26.18 -0.18
CA VAL A 23 2.68 -25.90 -1.52
C VAL A 23 3.61 -26.23 -2.69
N GLY A 24 4.75 -26.91 -2.43
CA GLY A 24 5.64 -27.46 -3.46
C GLY A 24 6.58 -26.46 -4.15
N ILE A 25 6.63 -25.21 -3.70
CA ILE A 25 7.33 -24.11 -4.41
C ILE A 25 8.81 -24.05 -4.06
N ALA A 26 9.18 -24.39 -2.82
CA ALA A 26 10.54 -24.18 -2.32
C ALA A 26 11.64 -24.95 -3.10
N ASN A 27 11.29 -26.07 -3.74
CA ASN A 27 12.24 -26.98 -4.39
C ASN A 27 11.98 -27.20 -5.88
N SER A 28 10.98 -26.53 -6.47
CA SER A 28 10.67 -26.74 -7.89
C SER A 28 11.73 -26.11 -8.79
N THR A 29 12.01 -26.76 -9.91
CA THR A 29 12.80 -26.24 -11.02
C THR A 29 11.94 -25.88 -12.23
N ASP A 30 10.63 -26.12 -12.16
CA ASP A 30 9.68 -25.80 -13.22
C ASP A 30 9.47 -24.27 -13.27
N PRO A 31 9.67 -23.63 -14.43
CA PRO A 31 9.31 -22.22 -14.62
C PRO A 31 7.85 -21.88 -14.24
N ALA A 32 6.91 -22.83 -14.35
CA ALA A 32 5.51 -22.67 -13.94
C ALA A 32 5.32 -22.56 -12.42
N ASP A 33 6.32 -22.99 -11.64
CA ASP A 33 6.32 -22.87 -10.19
C ASP A 33 6.91 -21.56 -9.67
N GLN A 34 7.33 -20.67 -10.57
CA GLN A 34 7.72 -19.32 -10.20
C GLN A 34 6.49 -18.49 -9.83
N ILE A 35 6.53 -17.88 -8.65
CA ILE A 35 5.57 -16.88 -8.20
C ILE A 35 6.17 -15.50 -8.33
N ARG A 36 5.42 -14.56 -8.90
CA ARG A 36 5.70 -13.12 -8.82
C ARG A 36 4.67 -12.40 -7.96
N PHE A 37 5.17 -11.76 -6.91
CA PHE A 37 4.44 -10.71 -6.21
C PHE A 37 4.62 -9.38 -6.92
N ILE A 38 3.52 -8.73 -7.28
CA ILE A 38 3.46 -7.40 -7.88
C ILE A 38 2.80 -6.47 -6.86
N LEU A 39 3.62 -5.63 -6.24
CA LEU A 39 3.22 -4.72 -5.17
C LEU A 39 3.03 -3.31 -5.77
N ILE A 40 1.80 -2.83 -5.84
CA ILE A 40 1.46 -1.54 -6.46
C ILE A 40 1.02 -0.57 -5.38
N GLY A 41 1.78 0.50 -5.15
CA GLY A 41 1.44 1.36 -4.03
C GLY A 41 2.46 2.40 -3.63
N ASP A 42 2.15 3.07 -2.53
CA ASP A 42 2.95 4.15 -1.97
C ASP A 42 4.05 3.64 -1.01
N SER A 43 4.49 4.50 -0.09
CA SER A 43 5.49 4.16 0.91
C SER A 43 5.07 3.02 1.82
N VAL A 44 3.78 2.80 2.08
CA VAL A 44 3.31 1.66 2.88
C VAL A 44 3.57 0.35 2.13
N MET A 45 3.30 0.33 0.82
CA MET A 45 3.57 -0.84 -0.01
C MET A 45 5.07 -1.13 -0.14
N ARG A 46 5.92 -0.08 -0.13
CA ARG A 46 7.38 -0.25 -0.01
C ARG A 46 7.78 -0.94 1.29
N LEU A 47 7.18 -0.57 2.43
CA LEU A 47 7.46 -1.24 3.70
C LEU A 47 7.00 -2.70 3.70
N GLN A 48 5.87 -3.01 3.04
CA GLN A 48 5.45 -4.39 2.83
C GLN A 48 6.40 -5.18 1.92
N GLU A 49 6.93 -4.54 0.87
CA GLU A 49 7.97 -5.13 0.03
C GLU A 49 9.20 -5.51 0.85
N GLU A 50 9.69 -4.60 1.69
CA GLU A 50 10.85 -4.83 2.55
C GLU A 50 10.60 -5.98 3.53
N ALA A 51 9.42 -6.02 4.16
CA ALA A 51 9.02 -7.11 5.04
C ALA A 51 8.95 -8.46 4.29
N LEU A 52 8.31 -8.48 3.12
CA LEU A 52 8.18 -9.67 2.29
C LEU A 52 9.54 -10.21 1.84
N ARG A 53 10.45 -9.33 1.42
CA ARG A 53 11.85 -9.71 1.11
C ARG A 53 12.57 -10.30 2.32
N GLY A 54 12.25 -9.86 3.54
CA GLY A 54 12.76 -10.45 4.77
C GLY A 54 12.25 -11.86 5.06
N PHE A 55 11.06 -12.21 4.55
CA PHE A 55 10.49 -13.56 4.67
C PHE A 55 10.95 -14.50 3.55
N VAL A 56 11.18 -13.98 2.34
CA VAL A 56 11.62 -14.74 1.17
C VAL A 56 13.15 -14.86 1.19
N THR A 57 13.68 -15.93 1.79
CA THR A 57 15.12 -16.16 1.93
C THR A 57 15.50 -17.62 1.65
N GLY A 58 16.79 -17.91 1.41
CA GLY A 58 17.24 -19.30 1.24
C GLY A 58 16.76 -19.95 -0.07
N SER A 59 16.31 -21.20 -0.02
CA SER A 59 15.87 -21.97 -1.19
C SER A 59 14.60 -21.40 -1.84
N THR A 60 13.67 -20.85 -1.05
CA THR A 60 12.41 -20.28 -1.52
C THR A 60 12.59 -19.03 -2.38
N ALA A 61 13.68 -18.28 -2.17
CA ALA A 61 13.98 -17.07 -2.93
C ALA A 61 14.22 -17.32 -4.43
N LYS A 62 14.58 -18.55 -4.83
CA LYS A 62 14.83 -18.88 -6.25
C LYS A 62 13.56 -18.83 -7.10
N ASN A 63 12.42 -19.16 -6.50
CA ASN A 63 11.14 -19.29 -7.19
C ASN A 63 10.17 -18.14 -6.88
N VAL A 64 10.62 -17.13 -6.13
CA VAL A 64 9.80 -15.98 -5.78
C VAL A 64 10.44 -14.70 -6.29
N LYS A 65 9.72 -14.00 -7.18
CA LYS A 65 10.08 -12.66 -7.65
C LYS A 65 9.19 -11.63 -7.00
N ILE A 66 9.77 -10.50 -6.64
CA ILE A 66 9.03 -9.38 -6.03
C ILE A 66 9.31 -8.14 -6.88
N SER A 67 8.24 -7.59 -7.44
CA SER A 67 8.23 -6.37 -8.24
C SER A 67 7.41 -5.31 -7.52
N ARG A 68 7.89 -4.07 -7.47
CA ARG A 68 7.13 -2.93 -6.93
C ARG A 68 6.89 -1.89 -8.02
N ILE A 69 5.64 -1.44 -8.13
CA ILE A 69 5.22 -0.33 -8.97
C ILE A 69 4.85 0.83 -8.04
N SER A 70 5.57 1.94 -8.14
CA SER A 70 5.40 3.09 -7.25
C SER A 70 4.16 3.91 -7.61
N MET A 71 3.29 4.14 -6.62
CA MET A 71 2.18 5.08 -6.69
C MET A 71 2.46 6.36 -5.88
N PHE A 72 3.74 6.74 -5.76
CA PHE A 72 4.11 7.97 -5.05
C PHE A 72 3.43 9.20 -5.68
N GLY A 73 2.60 9.86 -4.88
CA GLY A 73 1.79 10.99 -5.34
C GLY A 73 0.44 10.60 -5.98
N GLY A 74 -0.07 9.40 -5.74
CA GLY A 74 -1.44 9.02 -6.04
C GLY A 74 -1.70 8.53 -7.47
N ILE A 75 -2.89 7.96 -7.66
CA ILE A 75 -3.43 7.37 -8.88
C ILE A 75 -3.39 8.35 -10.04
N SER A 76 -3.87 9.59 -9.84
CA SER A 76 -4.00 10.58 -10.92
C SER A 76 -2.68 10.86 -11.67
N ARG A 77 -1.54 10.69 -11.01
CA ARG A 77 -0.21 10.81 -11.63
C ARG A 77 0.35 9.52 -12.18
N THR A 78 0.03 8.41 -11.53
CA THR A 78 0.80 7.17 -11.66
C THR A 78 0.07 6.10 -12.46
N LEU A 79 -1.24 6.27 -12.72
CA LEU A 79 -2.05 5.27 -13.41
C LEU A 79 -1.50 4.86 -14.78
N SER A 80 -0.96 5.80 -15.56
CA SER A 80 -0.32 5.51 -16.85
C SER A 80 0.92 4.62 -16.68
N ASN A 81 1.74 4.90 -15.66
CA ASN A 81 2.95 4.15 -15.35
C ASN A 81 2.57 2.76 -14.82
N VAL A 82 1.59 2.67 -13.93
CA VAL A 82 1.05 1.38 -13.45
C VAL A 82 0.61 0.51 -14.62
N THR A 83 -0.13 1.09 -15.57
CA THR A 83 -0.60 0.37 -16.76
C THR A 83 0.56 -0.10 -17.64
N ALA A 84 1.56 0.77 -17.86
CA ALA A 84 2.73 0.43 -18.65
C ALA A 84 3.59 -0.65 -17.98
N ASP A 85 3.85 -0.54 -16.68
CA ASP A 85 4.67 -1.47 -15.92
C ASP A 85 4.00 -2.85 -15.82
N LEU A 86 2.68 -2.90 -15.60
CA LEU A 86 1.93 -4.15 -15.65
C LEU A 86 2.05 -4.81 -17.03
N ARG A 87 1.91 -4.03 -18.12
CA ARG A 87 2.10 -4.55 -19.48
C ARG A 87 3.50 -5.12 -19.68
N ASN A 88 4.53 -4.42 -19.22
CA ASN A 88 5.93 -4.86 -19.32
C ASN A 88 6.17 -6.15 -18.50
N ILE A 89 5.63 -6.23 -17.28
CA ILE A 89 5.74 -7.44 -16.44
C ILE A 89 5.03 -8.63 -17.10
N ARG A 90 3.89 -8.39 -17.76
CA ARG A 90 3.15 -9.44 -18.48
C ARG A 90 3.95 -10.04 -19.64
N GLN A 91 4.82 -9.27 -20.29
CA GLN A 91 5.65 -9.74 -21.41
C GLN A 91 6.78 -10.68 -20.97
N GLY A 92 6.96 -10.93 -19.66
CA GLY A 92 7.90 -11.92 -19.14
C GLY A 92 7.43 -13.37 -19.35
N ASN A 93 7.78 -14.26 -18.42
CA ASN A 93 7.41 -15.67 -18.49
C ASN A 93 5.87 -15.84 -18.46
N PRO A 94 5.23 -16.37 -19.52
CA PRO A 94 3.77 -16.51 -19.55
C PRO A 94 3.23 -17.45 -18.46
N ASP A 95 4.00 -18.49 -18.12
CA ASP A 95 3.61 -19.55 -17.17
C ASP A 95 3.85 -19.16 -15.70
N GLU A 96 4.43 -17.98 -15.46
CA GLU A 96 4.67 -17.48 -14.11
C GLU A 96 3.34 -17.15 -13.40
N ARG A 97 3.16 -17.71 -12.20
CA ARG A 97 2.03 -17.38 -11.33
C ARG A 97 2.20 -15.98 -10.74
N ARG A 98 1.15 -15.17 -10.73
CA ARG A 98 1.17 -13.75 -10.37
C ARG A 98 0.18 -13.45 -9.26
N ILE A 99 0.68 -12.76 -8.24
CA ILE A 99 -0.11 -12.21 -7.14
C ILE A 99 0.03 -10.70 -7.20
N VAL A 100 -1.09 -9.99 -7.31
CA VAL A 100 -1.11 -8.52 -7.27
C VAL A 100 -1.63 -8.06 -5.92
N VAL A 101 -0.83 -7.28 -5.20
CA VAL A 101 -1.26 -6.58 -3.99
C VAL A 101 -1.14 -5.09 -4.24
N PHE A 102 -2.21 -4.34 -4.01
CA PHE A 102 -2.22 -2.91 -4.29
C PHE A 102 -2.90 -2.09 -3.21
N ASN A 103 -2.46 -0.84 -3.03
CA ASN A 103 -3.09 0.13 -2.14
C ASN A 103 -3.16 1.52 -2.78
N SER A 104 -4.11 2.33 -2.33
CA SER A 104 -4.19 3.77 -2.60
C SER A 104 -5.06 4.42 -1.53
N ALA A 105 -4.82 5.70 -1.22
CA ALA A 105 -5.69 6.54 -0.38
C ALA A 105 -5.03 7.87 -0.07
N LEU A 106 -4.02 7.87 0.81
CA LEU A 106 -3.60 9.08 1.50
C LEU A 106 -2.97 10.11 0.57
N HIS A 107 -2.14 9.69 -0.38
CA HIS A 107 -1.59 10.59 -1.38
C HIS A 107 -2.64 11.11 -2.38
N ASP A 108 -3.66 10.31 -2.67
CA ASP A 108 -4.76 10.72 -3.55
C ASP A 108 -5.58 11.81 -2.90
N VAL A 109 -6.00 11.56 -1.67
CA VAL A 109 -6.73 12.54 -0.87
C VAL A 109 -5.91 13.78 -0.62
N ASP A 110 -4.63 13.67 -0.26
CA ASP A 110 -3.78 14.84 -0.05
C ASP A 110 -3.86 15.77 -1.26
N ARG A 111 -3.79 15.20 -2.45
CA ARG A 111 -3.90 15.96 -3.70
C ARG A 111 -5.28 16.51 -3.94
N LEU A 112 -6.31 15.69 -3.74
CA LEU A 112 -7.68 16.04 -4.09
C LEU A 112 -8.32 16.99 -3.07
N CYS A 113 -8.08 16.79 -1.78
CA CYS A 113 -8.75 17.50 -0.69
C CYS A 113 -7.90 18.61 -0.03
N SER A 114 -6.57 18.60 -0.14
CA SER A 114 -5.74 19.63 0.53
C SER A 114 -5.83 20.99 -0.16
N SER A 115 -6.07 22.07 0.59
CA SER A 115 -6.03 23.43 0.06
C SER A 115 -4.66 23.81 -0.52
N GLU A 116 -3.57 23.24 0.03
CA GLU A 116 -2.20 23.48 -0.46
C GLU A 116 -1.97 22.92 -1.87
N MET A 117 -2.71 21.87 -2.23
CA MET A 117 -2.57 21.18 -3.51
C MET A 117 -3.46 21.76 -4.62
N ARG A 118 -4.16 22.87 -4.36
CA ARG A 118 -5.08 23.53 -5.30
C ARG A 118 -4.47 23.83 -6.67
N SER A 119 -3.29 24.42 -6.71
CA SER A 119 -2.58 24.71 -7.96
C SER A 119 -2.17 23.43 -8.70
N SER A 120 -1.78 22.39 -7.96
CA SER A 120 -1.43 21.09 -8.53
C SER A 120 -2.64 20.38 -9.12
N ARG A 121 -3.81 20.47 -8.48
CA ARG A 121 -5.06 19.86 -8.99
C ARG A 121 -5.44 20.41 -10.37
N LYS A 122 -5.41 21.73 -10.55
CA LYS A 122 -5.73 22.36 -11.85
C LYS A 122 -4.87 21.84 -13.01
N LYS A 123 -3.64 21.40 -12.73
CA LYS A 123 -2.76 20.78 -13.74
C LYS A 123 -3.22 19.38 -14.14
N HIS A 124 -3.76 18.60 -13.20
CA HIS A 124 -4.16 17.21 -13.44
C HIS A 124 -5.62 17.09 -13.86
N PHE A 125 -6.44 18.10 -13.52
CA PHE A 125 -7.87 18.21 -13.87
C PHE A 125 -8.12 19.59 -14.52
N PRO A 126 -7.57 19.84 -15.73
CA PRO A 126 -7.77 21.11 -16.40
C PRO A 126 -9.25 21.29 -16.73
N GLY A 127 -9.80 22.47 -16.42
CA GLY A 127 -11.20 22.82 -16.70
C GLY A 127 -12.21 22.43 -15.62
N VAL A 128 -11.80 21.77 -14.55
CA VAL A 128 -12.66 21.53 -13.38
C VAL A 128 -12.48 22.68 -12.38
N SER A 129 -13.58 23.33 -11.98
CA SER A 129 -13.55 24.32 -10.90
C SER A 129 -13.24 23.63 -9.57
N ASP A 130 -12.56 24.32 -8.65
CA ASP A 130 -12.41 23.78 -7.29
C ASP A 130 -13.75 23.65 -6.56
N ASP A 131 -14.74 24.46 -6.93
CA ASP A 131 -16.09 24.40 -6.34
C ASP A 131 -16.89 23.20 -6.86
N ASP A 132 -16.53 22.68 -8.04
CA ASP A 132 -17.10 21.47 -8.63
C ASP A 132 -16.36 20.20 -8.17
N LEU A 133 -15.23 20.36 -7.45
CA LEU A 133 -14.35 19.26 -7.07
C LEU A 133 -14.75 18.67 -5.73
N VAL A 134 -15.66 17.70 -5.75
CA VAL A 134 -15.93 16.86 -4.58
C VAL A 134 -14.82 15.82 -4.50
N CYS A 135 -13.82 16.07 -3.64
CA CYS A 135 -12.57 15.30 -3.64
C CYS A 135 -12.76 13.78 -3.42
N VAL A 136 -13.82 13.40 -2.71
CA VAL A 136 -14.25 12.02 -2.48
C VAL A 136 -14.73 11.34 -3.77
N GLU A 137 -15.54 12.02 -4.58
CA GLU A 137 -16.05 11.51 -5.85
C GLU A 137 -14.92 11.33 -6.86
N PHE A 138 -13.97 12.27 -6.91
CA PHE A 138 -12.77 12.13 -7.73
C PHE A 138 -11.90 10.95 -7.29
N TYR A 139 -11.76 10.72 -5.98
CA TYR A 139 -11.06 9.55 -5.48
C TYR A 139 -11.78 8.26 -5.89
N GLU A 140 -13.11 8.22 -5.78
CA GLU A 140 -13.94 7.09 -6.20
C GLU A 140 -13.71 6.76 -7.68
N GLU A 141 -13.76 7.77 -8.55
CA GLU A 141 -13.52 7.59 -10.00
C GLU A 141 -12.10 7.08 -10.28
N LEU A 142 -11.09 7.71 -9.69
CA LEU A 142 -9.69 7.32 -9.88
C LEU A 142 -9.42 5.90 -9.35
N LEU A 143 -9.91 5.57 -8.16
CA LEU A 143 -9.80 4.23 -7.60
C LEU A 143 -10.48 3.23 -8.53
N GLY A 144 -11.66 3.56 -9.05
CA GLY A 144 -12.34 2.75 -10.04
C GLY A 144 -11.48 2.49 -11.28
N ARG A 145 -10.80 3.50 -11.82
CA ARG A 145 -9.91 3.35 -12.98
C ARG A 145 -8.70 2.47 -12.68
N LEU A 146 -8.12 2.58 -11.49
CA LEU A 146 -7.05 1.67 -11.05
C LEU A 146 -7.56 0.22 -10.94
N VAL A 147 -8.74 0.04 -10.33
CA VAL A 147 -9.40 -1.26 -10.20
C VAL A 147 -9.66 -1.89 -11.56
N ASP A 148 -10.13 -1.12 -12.56
CA ASP A 148 -10.33 -1.61 -13.92
C ASP A 148 -9.03 -2.15 -14.54
N VAL A 149 -7.89 -1.47 -14.30
CA VAL A 149 -6.57 -1.89 -14.81
C VAL A 149 -6.13 -3.19 -14.13
N VAL A 150 -6.25 -3.28 -12.81
CA VAL A 150 -5.85 -4.46 -12.04
C VAL A 150 -6.77 -5.65 -12.32
N ALA A 151 -8.08 -5.44 -12.46
CA ALA A 151 -9.05 -6.49 -12.75
C ALA A 151 -8.74 -7.18 -14.10
N LYS A 152 -8.34 -6.41 -15.12
CA LYS A 152 -7.96 -6.93 -16.46
C LYS A 152 -6.61 -7.64 -16.49
N TYR A 153 -5.80 -7.50 -15.44
CA TYR A 153 -4.48 -8.10 -15.38
C TYR A 153 -4.58 -9.62 -15.07
N PRO A 154 -3.92 -10.51 -15.83
CA PRO A 154 -3.95 -11.94 -15.56
C PRO A 154 -3.09 -12.25 -14.32
N ALA A 155 -3.77 -12.52 -13.21
CA ALA A 155 -3.18 -12.89 -11.93
C ALA A 155 -4.15 -13.79 -11.16
N GLU A 156 -3.60 -14.82 -10.53
CA GLU A 156 -4.27 -15.86 -9.74
C GLU A 156 -4.90 -15.27 -8.49
N LEU A 157 -4.26 -14.25 -7.91
CA LEU A 157 -4.77 -13.53 -6.75
C LEU A 157 -4.56 -12.03 -6.93
N LYS A 158 -5.62 -11.27 -6.66
CA LYS A 158 -5.61 -9.80 -6.63
C LYS A 158 -6.15 -9.35 -5.28
N VAL A 159 -5.38 -8.55 -4.57
CA VAL A 159 -5.73 -8.07 -3.23
C VAL A 159 -5.57 -6.57 -3.17
N PHE A 160 -6.64 -5.86 -2.84
CA PHE A 160 -6.56 -4.49 -2.40
C PHE A 160 -6.34 -4.44 -0.90
N ARG A 161 -5.34 -3.68 -0.46
CA ARG A 161 -5.10 -3.41 0.95
C ARG A 161 -5.62 -2.02 1.27
N THR A 162 -6.52 -1.94 2.25
CA THR A 162 -7.03 -0.65 2.72
C THR A 162 -5.90 0.20 3.32
N ALA A 163 -6.13 1.51 3.36
CA ALA A 163 -5.19 2.43 3.96
C ALA A 163 -5.07 2.18 5.46
N ASN A 164 -3.85 2.31 6.00
CA ASN A 164 -3.63 2.27 7.43
C ASN A 164 -4.27 3.49 8.08
N ALA A 165 -4.66 3.35 9.35
CA ALA A 165 -5.06 4.49 10.17
C ALA A 165 -3.98 5.57 10.12
N ALA A 166 -4.37 6.78 9.70
CA ALA A 166 -3.52 7.95 9.77
C ALA A 166 -3.86 8.69 11.06
N TRP A 167 -2.99 8.57 12.05
CA TRP A 167 -3.13 9.35 13.27
C TRP A 167 -2.77 10.79 12.99
N PRO A 168 -3.66 11.76 13.31
CA PRO A 168 -3.29 13.16 13.24
C PRO A 168 -2.09 13.43 14.16
N LYS A 169 -1.43 14.57 13.93
CA LYS A 169 -0.35 15.15 14.76
C LYS A 169 -0.62 15.01 16.27
N TYR A 170 -1.89 15.08 16.67
CA TYR A 170 -2.34 15.05 18.06
C TYR A 170 -2.77 13.66 18.58
N GLY A 171 -2.78 12.62 17.74
CA GLY A 171 -3.15 11.24 18.10
C GLY A 171 -1.95 10.30 18.30
N ASN A 172 -0.74 10.73 17.95
CA ASN A 172 0.49 9.97 18.18
C ASN A 172 1.09 10.37 19.53
N PHE A 173 0.95 9.50 20.54
CA PHE A 173 1.57 9.68 21.85
C PHE A 173 3.06 9.31 21.78
N GLY A 174 3.95 10.17 22.28
CA GLY A 174 5.40 9.89 22.38
C GLY A 174 6.32 10.63 21.39
N PHE A 175 5.80 11.59 20.62
CA PHE A 175 6.58 12.32 19.59
C PHE A 175 6.75 13.81 19.90
N ALA A 176 7.95 14.31 19.64
CA ALA A 176 8.22 15.76 19.62
C ALA A 176 7.94 16.29 18.20
N TRP A 177 6.67 16.58 17.90
CA TRP A 177 6.33 17.19 16.62
C TRP A 177 6.95 18.59 16.53
N PRO A 178 7.65 18.94 15.43
CA PRO A 178 8.16 20.30 15.26
C PRO A 178 7.00 21.30 15.29
N THR A 179 7.10 22.33 16.13
CA THR A 179 6.08 23.38 16.27
C THR A 179 5.86 24.16 14.98
N THR A 180 6.87 24.22 14.12
CA THR A 180 6.87 24.90 12.82
C THR A 180 6.27 24.09 11.68
N LYS A 181 5.89 22.83 11.93
CA LYS A 181 5.25 21.98 10.92
C LYS A 181 3.75 21.94 11.19
N VAL A 182 2.96 22.23 10.17
CA VAL A 182 1.49 22.10 10.17
C VAL A 182 1.12 20.70 9.67
N GLN A 183 0.02 20.15 10.18
CA GLN A 183 -0.60 18.97 9.59
C GLN A 183 -1.55 19.45 8.49
N PRO A 184 -1.31 19.13 7.22
CA PRO A 184 -2.16 19.57 6.10
C PRO A 184 -3.48 18.77 6.00
N PHE A 185 -3.62 17.70 6.78
CA PHE A 185 -4.76 16.77 6.71
C PHE A 185 -5.85 17.04 7.75
N SER A 186 -7.04 16.49 7.50
CA SER A 186 -8.19 16.54 8.41
C SER A 186 -7.78 16.23 9.86
N ARG A 187 -8.31 17.03 10.80
CA ARG A 187 -8.09 16.83 12.25
C ARG A 187 -8.75 15.54 12.77
N SER A 188 -9.57 14.87 11.96
CA SER A 188 -10.30 13.67 12.34
C SER A 188 -9.56 12.38 11.94
N PRO A 189 -9.31 11.45 12.88
CA PRO A 189 -8.76 10.13 12.56
C PRO A 189 -9.74 9.27 11.73
N ASN A 190 -11.03 9.62 11.70
CA ASN A 190 -12.06 8.91 10.96
C ASN A 190 -12.05 9.23 9.46
N PHE A 191 -11.26 10.22 9.05
CA PHE A 191 -11.16 10.56 7.63
C PHE A 191 -10.67 9.36 6.80
N VAL A 192 -9.68 8.61 7.30
CA VAL A 192 -9.19 7.42 6.59
C VAL A 192 -10.23 6.30 6.54
N ALA A 193 -11.03 6.16 7.61
CA ALA A 193 -12.16 5.22 7.61
C ALA A 193 -13.11 5.53 6.45
N LYS A 194 -13.46 6.81 6.25
CA LYS A 194 -14.34 7.21 5.15
C LYS A 194 -13.77 6.88 3.78
N ILE A 195 -12.46 7.01 3.60
CA ILE A 195 -11.80 6.65 2.35
C ILE A 195 -11.79 5.14 2.11
N ASN A 196 -11.61 4.37 3.17
CA ASN A 196 -11.67 2.92 3.08
C ASN A 196 -13.10 2.43 2.79
N GLU A 197 -14.15 3.09 3.30
CA GLU A 197 -15.54 2.80 2.91
C GLU A 197 -15.74 2.89 1.39
N ILE A 198 -15.17 3.91 0.74
CA ILE A 198 -15.24 4.06 -0.73
C ILE A 198 -14.61 2.84 -1.41
N ALA A 199 -13.49 2.32 -0.89
CA ALA A 199 -12.87 1.13 -1.46
C ALA A 199 -13.77 -0.11 -1.34
N TYR A 200 -14.47 -0.26 -0.21
CA TYR A 200 -15.47 -1.32 -0.02
C TYR A 200 -16.67 -1.19 -0.98
N ASP A 201 -16.99 0.02 -1.45
CA ASP A 201 -18.05 0.22 -2.44
C ASP A 201 -17.55 0.01 -3.88
N VAL A 202 -16.37 0.53 -4.23
CA VAL A 202 -15.85 0.53 -5.61
C VAL A 202 -15.34 -0.85 -6.03
N ILE A 203 -14.58 -1.53 -5.16
CA ILE A 203 -13.87 -2.75 -5.54
C ILE A 203 -14.82 -3.90 -5.87
N PRO A 204 -15.88 -4.19 -5.09
CA PRO A 204 -16.83 -5.24 -5.47
C PRO A 204 -17.55 -4.93 -6.79
N LYS A 205 -17.92 -3.66 -7.02
CA LYS A 205 -18.63 -3.23 -8.23
C LYS A 205 -17.77 -3.30 -9.49
N ARG A 206 -16.52 -2.82 -9.42
CA ARG A 206 -15.64 -2.68 -10.60
C ARG A 206 -14.63 -3.81 -10.74
N GLY A 207 -14.28 -4.48 -9.65
CA GLY A 207 -13.36 -5.61 -9.61
C GLY A 207 -13.96 -6.93 -10.07
N GLN A 208 -15.24 -6.96 -10.45
CA GLN A 208 -15.96 -8.13 -11.00
C GLN A 208 -15.88 -9.37 -10.09
N GLY A 209 -15.84 -9.15 -8.76
CA GLY A 209 -15.68 -10.23 -7.77
C GLY A 209 -14.29 -10.89 -7.72
N GLY A 210 -13.34 -10.46 -8.56
CA GLY A 210 -12.01 -11.06 -8.67
C GLY A 210 -10.92 -10.38 -7.83
N ILE A 211 -11.27 -9.42 -6.98
CA ILE A 211 -10.33 -8.68 -6.12
C ILE A 211 -10.79 -8.80 -4.67
N HIS A 212 -9.93 -9.37 -3.84
CA HIS A 212 -10.16 -9.45 -2.40
C HIS A 212 -9.72 -8.15 -1.71
N ILE A 213 -10.36 -7.81 -0.60
CA ILE A 213 -9.94 -6.69 0.25
C ILE A 213 -9.31 -7.25 1.51
N ILE A 214 -8.09 -6.82 1.81
CA ILE A 214 -7.44 -7.04 3.11
C ILE A 214 -7.43 -5.72 3.88
N ASP A 215 -7.80 -5.82 5.15
CA ASP A 215 -7.95 -4.66 6.00
C ASP A 215 -6.64 -4.27 6.70
N GLY A 216 -6.03 -3.18 6.24
CA GLY A 216 -4.90 -2.53 6.90
C GLY A 216 -5.33 -1.50 7.96
N TYR A 217 -6.58 -1.05 7.96
CA TYR A 217 -7.06 0.03 8.82
C TYR A 217 -7.30 -0.45 10.25
N TRP A 218 -8.19 -1.42 10.46
CA TRP A 218 -8.59 -1.82 11.80
C TRP A 218 -7.44 -2.45 12.60
N ILE A 219 -6.47 -3.07 11.93
CA ILE A 219 -5.24 -3.59 12.58
C ILE A 219 -4.25 -2.48 12.98
N SER A 220 -4.23 -1.35 12.27
CA SER A 220 -3.34 -0.22 12.58
C SER A 220 -3.99 0.82 13.50
N LEU A 221 -5.32 0.88 13.55
CA LEU A 221 -6.08 1.79 14.41
C LEU A 221 -5.85 1.60 15.92
N PRO A 222 -5.52 0.43 16.48
CA PRO A 222 -5.19 0.33 17.91
C PRO A 222 -3.69 0.53 18.19
N ARG A 223 -2.88 0.90 17.19
CA ARG A 223 -1.41 0.94 17.27
C ARG A 223 -0.80 2.33 17.01
N PRO A 224 -1.23 3.39 17.72
CA PRO A 224 -0.62 4.72 17.58
C PRO A 224 0.84 4.77 18.08
N ASP A 225 1.22 3.79 18.89
CA ASP A 225 2.52 3.64 19.54
C ASP A 225 3.58 3.01 18.62
N HIS A 226 3.17 2.42 17.49
CA HIS A 226 4.06 1.77 16.52
C HIS A 226 4.04 2.53 15.20
N THR A 227 4.69 3.69 15.20
CA THR A 227 4.89 4.52 14.02
C THR A 227 6.38 4.67 13.69
N GLU A 228 6.72 5.05 12.45
CA GLU A 228 8.10 5.27 12.03
C GLU A 228 8.70 6.46 12.79
N VAL A 229 9.70 6.16 13.62
CA VAL A 229 10.40 7.13 14.47
C VAL A 229 11.85 7.19 14.02
N GLY A 230 12.32 8.38 13.65
CA GLY A 230 13.74 8.62 13.40
C GLY A 230 14.58 8.45 14.68
N SER A 231 15.91 8.42 14.54
CA SER A 231 16.87 8.18 15.63
C SER A 231 16.80 9.18 16.80
N ILE A 232 16.08 10.29 16.63
CA ILE A 232 15.90 11.37 17.62
C ILE A 232 14.42 11.73 17.84
N ASN A 233 13.49 10.77 17.66
CA ASN A 233 12.04 11.03 17.73
C ASN A 233 11.53 12.02 16.67
N THR A 234 12.27 12.19 15.58
CA THR A 234 11.83 12.98 14.43
C THR A 234 10.98 12.16 13.47
N ILE A 235 10.02 12.83 12.84
CA ILE A 235 9.09 12.24 11.88
C ILE A 235 9.24 12.89 10.50
N GLY A 236 8.66 12.25 9.47
CA GLY A 236 8.52 12.82 8.13
C GLY A 236 7.73 14.13 8.14
N LYS A 237 7.94 14.96 7.11
CA LYS A 237 7.37 16.32 7.02
C LYS A 237 5.84 16.37 6.87
N HIS A 238 5.19 15.29 6.42
CA HIS A 238 3.80 15.33 5.97
C HIS A 238 2.91 14.26 6.61
N MET A 239 3.33 12.98 6.58
CA MET A 239 2.60 11.85 7.15
C MET A 239 3.54 10.95 7.93
N VAL A 240 3.01 10.32 8.97
CA VAL A 240 3.72 9.35 9.79
C VAL A 240 3.38 7.95 9.25
N HIS A 241 4.40 7.16 8.90
CA HIS A 241 4.18 5.77 8.51
C HIS A 241 3.96 4.91 9.75
N PRO A 242 3.17 3.82 9.67
CA PRO A 242 3.20 2.81 10.71
C PRO A 242 4.56 2.09 10.75
N GLY A 243 4.93 1.60 11.92
CA GLY A 243 6.11 0.76 12.12
C GLY A 243 5.97 -0.57 11.41
N VAL A 244 7.11 -1.21 11.12
CA VAL A 244 7.15 -2.50 10.41
C VAL A 244 6.33 -3.56 11.16
N GLU A 245 6.27 -3.50 12.49
CA GLU A 245 5.51 -4.43 13.35
C GLU A 245 3.98 -4.36 13.16
N VAL A 246 3.47 -3.31 12.52
CA VAL A 246 2.04 -3.14 12.19
C VAL A 246 1.75 -3.53 10.74
N ILE A 247 2.77 -3.46 9.89
CA ILE A 247 2.66 -3.66 8.43
C ILE A 247 3.00 -5.11 8.03
N SER A 248 3.75 -5.83 8.87
CA SER A 248 4.31 -7.17 8.63
C SER A 248 3.60 -8.32 9.35
#